data_AF-A0AAW4MYG9-F1
#
_entry.id   AF-A0AAW4MYG9-F1
#
_cell.length_a   1.000
_cell.length_b   1.000
_cell.length_c   1.000
_cell.angle_alpha   90.00
_cell.angle_beta   90.00
_cell.angle_gamma   90.00
#
_symmetry.space_group_name_H-M   'P 1'
#
loop_
_entity.id
_entity.type
_entity.pdbx_description
1 polymer ?
#
loop_
_entity_poly.entity_id
_entity_poly.type
_entity_poly.pdbx_seq_one_letter_code
_entity_poly.pdbx_strand_id
1 'polypeptide(L)'
;MKKRIKIALVVATIVALPLMGAGQQSKSEEKSLLVDFIEYCKTCENLRQVDPNKDYTQATLHELKNAARFYEGQENFADCTDYQQQAKIDEIIGRTYAARMVNNNKFKE
;
A
#
# COMPACT_ATOMS: atom_id res chain seq x y z
N MET A 1 -24.65 63.44 26.10
CA MET A 1 -24.94 62.57 24.94
C MET A 1 -23.97 61.39 24.94
N LYS A 2 -24.47 60.17 25.12
CA LYS A 2 -23.69 58.93 25.30
C LYS A 2 -23.44 58.26 23.94
N LYS A 3 -22.18 58.17 23.49
CA LYS A 3 -21.81 57.30 22.36
C LYS A 3 -21.67 55.86 22.86
N ARG A 4 -22.45 54.93 22.30
CA ARG A 4 -22.28 53.48 22.50
C ARG A 4 -21.91 52.86 21.16
N ILE A 5 -20.66 52.44 21.05
CA ILE A 5 -20.12 51.69 19.91
C ILE A 5 -20.73 50.29 19.96
N LYS A 6 -21.41 49.87 18.89
CA LYS A 6 -21.92 48.50 18.73
C LYS A 6 -20.78 47.64 18.17
N ILE A 7 -20.20 46.78 19.02
CA ILE A 7 -19.31 45.71 18.57
C ILE A 7 -20.20 44.53 18.20
N ALA A 8 -20.41 44.32 16.90
CA ALA A 8 -21.05 43.12 16.39
C ALA A 8 -20.02 41.98 16.45
N LEU A 9 -20.27 41.03 17.33
CA LEU A 9 -19.43 39.86 17.57
C LEU A 9 -19.66 38.87 16.43
N VAL A 10 -18.75 38.85 15.45
CA VAL A 10 -18.76 37.85 14.37
C VAL A 10 -18.23 36.54 14.94
N VAL A 11 -19.12 35.58 15.15
CA VAL A 11 -18.77 34.20 15.52
C VAL A 11 -18.22 33.51 14.29
N ALA A 12 -16.90 33.36 14.21
CA ALA A 12 -16.27 32.48 13.23
C ALA A 12 -16.50 31.02 13.65
N THR A 13 -17.39 30.33 12.94
CA THR A 13 -17.57 28.88 13.08
C THR A 13 -16.32 28.19 12.53
N ILE A 14 -15.44 27.76 13.44
CA ILE A 14 -14.32 26.88 13.10
C ILE A 14 -14.94 25.52 12.75
N VAL A 15 -15.00 25.21 11.45
CA VAL A 15 -15.31 23.86 11.00
C VAL A 15 -14.10 23.00 11.37
N ALA A 16 -14.20 22.26 12.47
CA ALA A 16 -13.25 21.20 12.79
C ALA A 16 -13.40 20.10 11.73
N LEU A 17 -12.62 20.18 10.64
CA LEU A 17 -12.44 19.01 9.77
C LEU A 17 -11.76 17.93 10.62
N PRO A 18 -12.33 16.71 10.72
CA PRO A 18 -11.64 15.62 11.38
C PRO A 18 -10.36 15.33 10.59
N LEU A 19 -9.20 15.40 11.24
CA LEU A 19 -7.88 15.01 10.71
C LEU A 19 -7.76 13.48 10.44
N MET A 20 -8.88 12.79 10.24
CA MET A 20 -8.97 11.34 10.05
C MET A 20 -8.75 10.88 8.59
N GLY A 21 -8.44 11.80 7.67
CA GLY A 21 -8.33 11.48 6.23
C GLY A 21 -7.00 10.83 5.82
N ALA A 22 -5.86 11.34 6.31
CA ALA A 22 -4.56 10.99 5.74
C ALA A 22 -4.16 9.52 5.98
N GLY A 23 -4.34 9.00 7.20
CA GLY A 23 -3.98 7.62 7.53
C GLY A 23 -4.93 6.56 6.97
N GLN A 24 -6.19 6.91 6.73
CA GLN A 24 -7.20 6.00 6.20
C GLN A 24 -7.14 5.93 4.66
N GLN A 25 -6.86 7.06 4.02
CA GLN A 25 -6.59 7.14 2.58
C GLN A 25 -5.33 6.35 2.21
N SER A 26 -4.24 6.50 2.98
CA SER A 26 -3.00 5.74 2.77
C SER A 26 -3.23 4.22 2.85
N LYS A 27 -3.97 3.73 3.84
CA LYS A 27 -4.30 2.28 3.95
C LYS A 27 -5.17 1.76 2.81
N SER A 28 -6.07 2.59 2.29
CA SER A 28 -6.90 2.24 1.13
C SER A 28 -6.06 2.13 -0.14
N GLU A 29 -5.10 3.04 -0.31
CA GLU A 29 -4.16 3.03 -1.43
C GLU A 29 -3.22 1.82 -1.36
N GLU A 30 -2.64 1.53 -0.19
CA GLU A 30 -1.83 0.31 0.02
C GLU A 30 -2.60 -0.95 -0.35
N LYS A 31 -3.86 -1.02 0.07
CA LYS A 31 -4.72 -2.17 -0.21
C LYS A 31 -4.93 -2.35 -1.71
N SER A 32 -5.24 -1.27 -2.43
CA SER A 32 -5.43 -1.30 -3.89
C SER A 32 -4.17 -1.78 -4.60
N LEU A 33 -3.02 -1.20 -4.28
CA LEU A 33 -1.73 -1.54 -4.90
C LEU A 33 -1.38 -3.02 -4.72
N LEU A 34 -1.64 -3.57 -3.53
CA LEU A 34 -1.38 -4.99 -3.26
C LEU A 34 -2.35 -5.91 -4.00
N VAL A 35 -3.61 -5.52 -4.17
CA VAL A 35 -4.58 -6.31 -4.95
C VAL A 35 -4.14 -6.34 -6.41
N ASP A 36 -3.85 -5.18 -7.00
CA ASP A 36 -3.40 -5.07 -8.40
C ASP A 36 -2.13 -5.91 -8.65
N PHE A 37 -1.19 -5.88 -7.70
CA PHE A 37 0.02 -6.68 -7.76
C PHE A 37 -0.25 -8.19 -7.71
N ILE A 38 -1.13 -8.63 -6.81
CA ILE A 38 -1.50 -10.04 -6.69
C ILE A 38 -2.22 -10.50 -7.95
N GLU A 39 -3.12 -9.71 -8.50
CA GLU A 39 -3.81 -10.02 -9.76
C GLU A 39 -2.82 -10.11 -10.93
N TYR A 40 -1.85 -9.19 -11.01
CA TYR A 40 -0.76 -9.30 -11.97
C TYR A 40 0.02 -10.62 -11.80
N CYS A 41 0.40 -10.98 -10.57
CA CYS A 41 1.11 -12.24 -10.30
C CYS A 41 0.28 -13.49 -10.65
N LYS A 42 -1.05 -13.40 -10.63
CA LYS A 42 -1.94 -14.49 -11.10
C LYS A 42 -1.85 -14.72 -12.61
N THR A 43 -1.48 -13.70 -13.38
CA THR A 43 -1.30 -13.81 -14.83
C THR A 43 0.05 -14.41 -15.23
N CYS A 44 1.01 -14.48 -14.29
CA CYS A 44 2.30 -15.12 -14.51
C CYS A 44 2.19 -16.65 -14.45
N GLU A 45 2.40 -17.31 -15.59
CA GLU A 45 2.37 -18.78 -15.69
C GLU A 45 3.49 -19.47 -14.88
N ASN A 46 4.60 -18.78 -14.64
CA ASN A 46 5.77 -19.32 -13.94
C ASN A 46 5.69 -19.21 -12.41
N LEU A 47 4.64 -18.57 -11.88
CA LEU A 47 4.42 -18.40 -10.45
C LEU A 47 3.46 -19.44 -9.90
N ARG A 48 3.81 -20.02 -8.75
CA ARG A 48 2.86 -20.75 -7.92
C ARG A 48 1.81 -19.79 -7.39
N GLN A 49 0.55 -20.17 -7.56
CA GLN A 49 -0.58 -19.39 -7.09
C GLN A 49 -0.84 -19.69 -5.61
N VAL A 50 -0.96 -18.67 -4.77
CA VAL A 50 -1.29 -18.84 -3.34
C VAL A 50 -2.68 -19.47 -3.19
N ASP A 51 -3.66 -18.87 -3.85
CA ASP A 51 -5.00 -19.40 -4.02
C ASP A 51 -5.58 -18.81 -5.32
N PRO A 52 -5.69 -19.59 -6.40
CA PRO A 52 -6.17 -19.08 -7.69
C PRO A 52 -7.65 -18.65 -7.65
N ASN A 53 -8.44 -19.18 -6.71
CA ASN A 53 -9.89 -18.94 -6.62
C ASN A 53 -10.25 -17.88 -5.58
N LYS A 54 -9.30 -17.44 -4.76
CA LYS A 54 -9.54 -16.40 -3.76
C LYS A 54 -9.76 -15.04 -4.41
N ASP A 55 -10.83 -14.37 -3.98
CA ASP A 55 -11.07 -12.95 -4.23
C ASP A 55 -10.27 -12.12 -3.21
N TYR A 56 -9.20 -11.47 -3.70
CA TYR A 56 -8.31 -10.66 -2.87
C TYR A 56 -8.85 -9.23 -2.62
N THR A 57 -9.89 -8.79 -3.33
CA THR A 57 -10.49 -7.45 -3.11
C THR A 57 -11.09 -7.34 -1.70
N GLN A 58 -11.60 -8.45 -1.18
CA GLN A 58 -12.18 -8.57 0.16
C GLN A 58 -11.16 -8.95 1.24
N ALA A 59 -9.92 -9.27 0.87
CA ALA A 59 -8.89 -9.67 1.81
C ALA A 59 -8.49 -8.52 2.74
N THR A 60 -7.99 -8.88 3.93
CA THR A 60 -7.41 -7.90 4.85
C THR A 60 -6.04 -7.42 4.35
N LEU A 61 -5.62 -6.22 4.77
CA LEU A 61 -4.29 -5.69 4.43
C LEU A 61 -3.16 -6.66 4.83
N HIS A 62 -3.33 -7.38 5.95
CA HIS A 62 -2.37 -8.37 6.42
C HIS A 62 -2.26 -9.57 5.46
N GLU A 63 -3.39 -10.12 5.03
CA GLU A 63 -3.42 -11.22 4.05
C GLU A 63 -2.80 -10.80 2.71
N LEU A 64 -3.08 -9.58 2.25
CA LEU A 64 -2.53 -9.03 1.03
C LEU A 64 -1.00 -8.86 1.12
N LYS A 65 -0.48 -8.33 2.24
CA LYS A 65 0.97 -8.22 2.46
C LYS A 65 1.63 -9.60 2.49
N ASN A 66 0.99 -10.61 3.06
CA ASN A 66 1.52 -11.98 3.08
C ASN A 66 1.52 -12.63 1.70
N ALA A 67 0.44 -12.48 0.93
CA ALA A 67 0.37 -12.98 -0.44
C ALA A 67 1.39 -12.30 -1.36
N ALA A 68 1.54 -10.97 -1.24
CA ALA A 68 2.55 -10.24 -2.00
C ALA A 68 3.98 -10.70 -1.66
N ARG A 69 4.30 -10.90 -0.38
CA ARG A 69 5.59 -11.47 0.04
C ARG A 69 5.82 -12.87 -0.50
N PHE A 70 4.77 -13.69 -0.58
CA PHE A 70 4.87 -15.03 -1.13
C PHE A 70 5.28 -14.99 -2.61
N TYR A 71 4.58 -14.20 -3.45
CA TYR A 71 4.93 -14.08 -4.87
C TYR A 71 6.34 -13.56 -5.07
N GLU A 72 6.70 -12.51 -4.35
CA GLU A 72 8.00 -11.86 -4.47
C GLU A 72 9.15 -12.71 -3.86
N GLY A 73 8.83 -13.77 -3.13
CA GLY A 73 9.78 -14.74 -2.58
C GLY A 73 10.03 -15.94 -3.51
N GLN A 74 9.30 -16.07 -4.61
CA GLN A 74 9.50 -17.17 -5.56
C GLN A 74 10.72 -16.92 -6.43
N GLU A 75 11.47 -17.97 -6.73
CA GLU A 75 12.67 -17.90 -7.59
C GLU A 75 12.34 -17.36 -8.99
N ASN A 76 11.19 -17.76 -9.54
CA ASN A 76 10.71 -17.35 -10.86
C ASN A 76 10.03 -15.97 -10.86
N PHE A 77 9.98 -15.26 -9.72
CA PHE A 77 9.43 -13.90 -9.67
C PHE A 77 10.20 -12.93 -10.57
N ALA A 78 11.51 -13.16 -10.71
CA ALA A 78 12.34 -12.41 -11.63
C ALA A 78 11.98 -12.61 -13.11
N ASP A 79 11.11 -13.54 -13.47
CA ASP A 79 10.58 -13.70 -14.83
C ASP A 79 9.30 -12.86 -15.05
N CYS A 80 8.70 -12.33 -13.97
CA CYS A 80 7.54 -11.45 -13.97
C CYS A 80 7.95 -9.97 -13.90
N THR A 81 8.82 -9.54 -14.81
CA THR A 81 9.59 -8.29 -14.70
C THR A 81 8.85 -6.98 -15.00
N ASP A 82 7.57 -7.02 -15.37
CA ASP A 82 6.89 -5.84 -15.95
C ASP A 82 5.98 -5.09 -14.98
N TYR A 83 5.98 -5.41 -13.68
CA TYR A 83 5.13 -4.69 -12.74
C TYR A 83 5.68 -3.28 -12.44
N GLN A 84 5.17 -2.28 -13.15
CA GLN A 84 5.60 -0.87 -13.09
C GLN A 84 5.64 -0.27 -11.68
N GLN A 85 4.85 -0.81 -10.75
CA GLN A 85 4.71 -0.29 -9.39
C GLN A 85 5.48 -1.11 -8.34
N GLN A 86 6.42 -1.99 -8.75
CA GLN A 86 7.16 -2.88 -7.85
C GLN A 86 7.81 -2.15 -6.67
N ALA A 87 8.41 -0.98 -6.90
CA ALA A 87 9.04 -0.20 -5.83
C ALA A 87 8.06 0.20 -4.72
N LYS A 88 6.80 0.49 -5.06
CA LYS A 88 5.75 0.79 -4.08
C LYS A 88 5.33 -0.47 -3.33
N ILE A 89 5.25 -1.61 -4.00
CA ILE A 89 4.95 -2.90 -3.36
C ILE A 89 6.02 -3.23 -2.32
N ASP A 90 7.30 -3.09 -2.68
CA ASP A 90 8.44 -3.35 -1.79
C ASP A 90 8.37 -2.46 -0.53
N GLU A 91 8.04 -1.18 -0.70
CA GLU A 91 7.82 -0.23 0.40
C GLU A 91 6.68 -0.68 1.33
N ILE A 92 5.53 -1.06 0.75
CA ILE A 92 4.30 -1.44 1.48
C ILE A 92 4.50 -2.73 2.29
N ILE A 93 5.18 -3.73 1.73
CA ILE A 93 5.44 -5.00 2.40
C ILE A 93 6.67 -4.96 3.32
N GLY A 94 7.35 -3.81 3.38
CA GLY A 94 8.48 -3.56 4.27
C GLY A 94 9.78 -4.20 3.80
N ARG A 95 9.90 -4.58 2.51
CA ARG A 95 11.22 -4.83 1.92
C ARG A 95 11.84 -3.49 1.62
N THR A 96 12.46 -2.91 2.64
CA THR A 96 13.54 -1.97 2.38
C THR A 96 14.53 -2.68 1.46
N TYR A 97 14.77 -2.10 0.29
CA TYR A 97 15.71 -2.51 -0.75
C TYR A 97 17.04 -3.11 -0.22
N ALA A 98 17.46 -2.70 0.99
CA ALA A 98 18.55 -3.28 1.78
C ALA A 98 18.45 -4.80 2.03
N ALA A 99 17.28 -5.36 2.33
CA ALA A 99 17.12 -6.80 2.59
C ALA A 99 17.27 -7.66 1.30
N ARG A 100 16.87 -7.11 0.15
CA ARG A 100 17.10 -7.72 -1.18
C ARG A 100 18.58 -7.72 -1.55
N MET A 101 19.30 -6.62 -1.29
CA MET A 101 20.74 -6.50 -1.55
C MET A 101 21.59 -7.42 -0.68
N VAL A 102 21.23 -7.61 0.60
CA VAL A 102 21.93 -8.53 1.51
C VAL A 102 21.78 -9.99 1.09
N ASN A 103 20.63 -10.39 0.56
CA ASN A 103 20.43 -11.77 0.08
C ASN A 103 21.05 -12.02 -1.30
N ASN A 104 20.95 -11.09 -2.26
CA ASN A 104 21.56 -11.27 -3.59
C ASN A 104 23.09 -11.29 -3.57
N ASN A 105 23.73 -10.70 -2.55
CA ASN A 105 25.18 -10.82 -2.36
C ASN A 105 25.61 -12.13 -1.67
N LYS A 106 24.70 -12.85 -1.01
CA LYS A 106 25.01 -14.14 -0.36
C LYS A 106 25.07 -15.33 -1.31
N PHE A 107 24.55 -15.20 -2.53
CA PHE A 107 24.62 -16.23 -3.58
C PHE A 107 25.73 -15.96 -4.61
N LYS A 108 26.65 -15.03 -4.32
CA LYS A 108 27.78 -14.67 -5.19
C LYS A 108 29.16 -14.98 -4.59
N GLU A 109 29.23 -15.68 -3.46
CA GLU A 109 30.50 -16.22 -2.91
C GLU A 109 30.63 -17.71 -3.18
#